data_AF-A0A7W4F3R8-F1
#
_entry.id   AF-A0A7W4F3R8-F1
#
_cell.length_a   1.000
_cell.length_b   1.000
_cell.length_c   1.000
_cell.angle_alpha   90.00
_cell.angle_beta   90.00
_cell.angle_gamma   90.00
#
_symmetry.space_group_name_H-M   'P 1'
#
loop_
_entity.id
_entity.type
_entity.pdbx_description
1 polymer ?
#
loop_
_entity_poly.entity_id
_entity_poly.type
_entity_poly.pdbx_seq_one_letter_code
_entity_poly.pdbx_strand_id
1 'polypeptide(L)'
;MKQLTAQVRQQAASWAVRLAEGPLSAEDQRELSTWLASEPQHEAALRQARQLWTALGQLPESQRQRLQPKVAELKRPVRSIWRTWAVAALVVIAVSVGVYGGPGWWIDMQADYQTLRGEVRQIALPDGSQVDLDSGSAIALAYSGSERKVRLLSGAAYFTVAPVTGSETRPFRVEANNGVTQALGTEFSVAHVAQGVDISVHQHSVRVSLEGGERSLVVAERQAAHYQGQALQLTRQKTSDDAWRRGWLVIDRQPLAQALEQLNRYRRTNVVVLNPTLKQRKVSGVFALNNLEGAMQAIRQELSADQLTLPGITLLY
;
A
#
# COMPACT_ATOMS: atom_id res chain seq x y z
N MET A 1 -10.50 43.82 -45.26
CA MET A 1 -11.29 43.97 -44.02
C MET A 1 -10.66 43.05 -42.96
N LYS A 2 -10.07 43.60 -41.88
CA LYS A 2 -9.50 42.79 -40.78
C LYS A 2 -10.65 42.08 -40.05
N GLN A 3 -10.50 40.78 -39.78
CA GLN A 3 -11.50 39.98 -39.08
C GLN A 3 -11.50 40.31 -37.59
N LEU A 4 -12.70 40.56 -37.04
CA LEU A 4 -12.91 40.74 -35.60
C LEU A 4 -12.57 39.46 -34.84
N THR A 5 -11.60 39.52 -33.94
CA THR A 5 -11.23 38.38 -33.08
C THR A 5 -12.42 37.98 -32.19
N ALA A 6 -12.49 36.70 -31.81
CA ALA A 6 -13.56 36.18 -30.97
C ALA A 6 -13.64 36.90 -29.61
N GLN A 7 -12.49 37.26 -29.04
CA GLN A 7 -12.38 37.97 -27.77
C GLN A 7 -12.97 39.39 -27.85
N VAL A 8 -12.69 40.13 -28.92
CA VAL A 8 -13.25 41.48 -29.15
C VAL A 8 -14.76 41.43 -29.33
N ARG A 9 -15.28 40.42 -30.03
CA ARG A 9 -16.73 40.22 -30.19
C ARG A 9 -17.42 39.91 -28.86
N GLN A 10 -16.79 39.12 -27.99
CA GLN A 10 -17.32 38.80 -26.68
C GLN A 10 -17.35 40.03 -25.74
N GLN A 11 -16.28 40.83 -25.73
CA GLN A 11 -16.22 42.07 -24.96
C GLN A 11 -17.26 43.10 -25.45
N ALA A 12 -17.41 43.23 -26.77
CA ALA A 12 -18.44 44.06 -27.38
C ALA A 12 -19.86 43.63 -26.98
N ALA A 13 -20.14 42.32 -26.97
CA ALA A 13 -21.43 41.78 -26.54
C ALA A 13 -21.71 42.08 -25.06
N SER A 14 -20.72 41.91 -24.17
CA SER A 14 -20.90 42.25 -22.76
C SER A 14 -21.18 43.74 -22.53
N TRP A 15 -20.52 44.64 -23.27
CA TRP A 15 -20.81 46.07 -23.19
C TRP A 15 -22.19 46.42 -23.73
N ALA A 16 -22.63 45.79 -24.83
CA ALA A 16 -23.97 46.00 -25.39
C ALA A 16 -25.09 45.61 -24.41
N VAL A 17 -24.91 44.51 -23.67
CA VAL A 17 -25.87 44.07 -22.62
C VAL A 17 -25.92 45.09 -21.48
N ARG A 18 -24.77 45.48 -20.92
CA ARG A 18 -24.73 46.44 -19.79
C ARG A 18 -25.34 47.79 -20.16
N LEU A 19 -25.12 48.26 -21.39
CA LEU A 19 -25.71 49.50 -21.92
C LEU A 19 -27.23 49.40 -22.13
N ALA A 20 -27.77 48.19 -22.30
CA ALA A 20 -29.21 47.97 -22.44
C ALA A 20 -29.92 47.75 -21.09
N GLU A 21 -29.19 47.31 -20.06
CA GLU A 21 -29.71 47.09 -18.70
C GLU A 21 -29.92 48.40 -17.92
N GLY A 22 -29.24 49.50 -18.27
CA GLY A 22 -29.44 50.81 -17.66
C GLY A 22 -28.25 51.77 -17.82
N PRO A 23 -28.30 52.97 -17.20
CA PRO A 23 -27.17 53.91 -17.24
C PRO A 23 -25.93 53.32 -16.55
N LEU A 24 -24.80 53.35 -17.26
CA LEU A 24 -23.52 52.86 -16.75
C LEU A 24 -22.99 53.72 -15.60
N SER A 25 -22.32 53.09 -14.63
CA SER A 25 -21.60 53.77 -13.55
C SER A 25 -20.45 54.64 -14.10
N ALA A 26 -19.97 55.61 -13.32
CA ALA A 26 -18.84 56.46 -13.71
C ALA A 26 -17.55 55.66 -13.94
N GLU A 27 -17.40 54.51 -13.29
CA GLU A 27 -16.28 53.58 -13.45
C GLU A 27 -16.41 52.79 -14.76
N ASP A 28 -17.59 52.22 -15.03
CA ASP A 28 -17.89 51.51 -16.28
C ASP A 28 -17.74 52.42 -17.51
N GLN A 29 -18.09 53.70 -17.40
CA GLN A 29 -17.91 54.67 -18.49
C GLN A 29 -16.43 54.92 -18.80
N ARG A 30 -15.55 54.94 -17.79
CA ARG A 30 -14.09 55.08 -17.97
C ARG A 30 -13.50 53.82 -18.59
N GLU A 31 -13.94 52.64 -18.18
CA GLU A 31 -13.50 51.38 -18.76
C GLU A 31 -13.95 51.22 -20.22
N LEU A 32 -15.22 51.56 -20.51
CA LEU A 32 -15.75 51.53 -21.86
C LEU A 32 -15.01 52.50 -22.79
N SER A 33 -14.74 53.73 -22.33
CA SER A 33 -13.99 54.72 -23.13
C SER A 33 -12.54 54.30 -23.35
N THR A 34 -11.88 53.74 -22.34
CA THR A 34 -10.52 53.18 -22.47
C THR A 34 -10.48 52.03 -23.47
N TRP A 35 -11.47 51.13 -23.41
CA TRP A 35 -11.57 50.00 -24.33
C TRP A 35 -11.88 50.45 -25.77
N LEU A 36 -12.75 51.43 -25.97
CA LEU A 36 -13.04 52.00 -27.29
C LEU A 36 -11.84 52.76 -27.89
N ALA A 37 -11.04 53.43 -27.05
CA ALA A 37 -9.85 54.17 -27.49
C ALA A 37 -8.67 53.27 -27.88
N SER A 38 -8.65 52.00 -27.44
CA SER A 38 -7.53 51.09 -27.67
C SER A 38 -7.37 50.65 -29.12
N GLU A 39 -8.46 50.32 -29.83
CA GLU A 39 -8.41 49.93 -31.24
C GLU A 39 -9.66 50.39 -32.02
N PRO A 40 -9.51 50.87 -33.28
CA PRO A 40 -10.65 51.27 -34.12
C PRO A 40 -11.66 50.14 -34.39
N GLN A 41 -11.23 48.88 -34.27
CA GLN A 41 -12.08 47.71 -34.50
C GLN A 41 -13.10 47.48 -33.37
N HIS A 42 -12.85 47.99 -32.15
CA HIS A 42 -13.73 47.80 -30.99
C HIS A 42 -15.04 48.59 -31.13
N GLU A 43 -14.98 49.78 -31.73
CA GLU A 43 -16.18 50.56 -32.00
C GLU A 43 -17.10 49.87 -33.01
N ALA A 44 -16.51 49.31 -34.08
CA ALA A 44 -17.26 48.51 -35.06
C ALA A 44 -17.87 47.25 -34.42
N ALA A 45 -17.12 46.59 -33.52
CA ALA A 45 -17.60 45.42 -32.78
C ALA A 45 -18.78 45.76 -31.86
N LEU A 46 -18.70 46.86 -31.12
CA LEU A 46 -19.76 47.32 -30.22
C LEU A 46 -21.02 47.70 -31.00
N ARG A 47 -20.87 48.33 -32.17
CA ARG A 47 -21.98 48.67 -33.04
C ARG A 47 -22.70 47.42 -33.55
N GLN A 48 -21.95 46.40 -33.99
CA GLN A 48 -22.51 45.11 -34.42
C GLN A 48 -23.22 44.39 -33.26
N ALA A 49 -22.60 44.36 -32.07
CA ALA A 49 -23.19 43.73 -30.89
C ALA A 49 -24.50 44.41 -30.46
N ARG A 50 -24.57 45.75 -30.48
CA ARG A 50 -25.81 46.49 -30.22
C ARG A 50 -26.90 46.19 -31.24
N GLN A 51 -26.57 46.17 -32.54
CA GLN A 51 -27.54 45.84 -33.59
C GLN A 51 -28.13 44.43 -33.41
N LEU A 52 -27.30 43.45 -33.07
CA LEU A 52 -27.73 42.08 -32.78
C LEU A 52 -28.61 42.02 -31.53
N TRP A 53 -28.26 42.75 -30.47
CA TRP A 53 -29.05 42.81 -29.25
C TRP A 53 -30.45 43.40 -29.50
N THR A 54 -30.53 44.50 -30.26
CA THR A 54 -31.82 45.11 -30.62
C THR A 54 -32.65 44.18 -31.52
N ALA A 55 -32.02 43.48 -32.48
CA ALA A 55 -32.70 42.52 -33.34
C ALA A 55 -33.28 41.33 -32.56
N LEU A 56 -32.54 40.81 -31.56
CA LEU A 56 -33.02 39.77 -30.64
C LEU A 56 -34.20 40.26 -29.77
N GLY A 57 -34.16 41.52 -29.33
CA GLY A 57 -35.21 42.18 -28.58
C GLY A 57 -36.52 42.43 -29.36
N GLN A 58 -36.49 42.27 -30.70
CA GLN A 58 -37.66 42.41 -31.58
C GLN A 58 -38.23 41.08 -32.07
N LEU A 59 -37.63 39.94 -31.69
CA LEU A 59 -38.13 38.62 -32.10
C LEU A 59 -39.47 38.27 -31.43
N PRO A 60 -40.44 37.65 -32.14
CA PRO A 60 -41.68 37.13 -31.56
C PRO A 60 -41.42 36.09 -30.45
N GLU A 61 -42.25 36.07 -29.40
CA GLU A 61 -42.08 35.16 -28.24
C GLU A 61 -41.93 33.69 -28.63
N SER A 62 -42.61 33.25 -29.69
CA SER A 62 -42.58 31.87 -30.20
C SER A 62 -41.21 31.43 -30.72
N GLN A 63 -40.35 32.36 -31.17
CA GLN A 63 -38.98 32.07 -31.58
C GLN A 63 -37.99 32.20 -30.41
N ARG A 64 -38.26 33.08 -29.44
CA ARG A 64 -37.47 33.17 -28.19
C ARG A 64 -37.54 31.88 -27.38
N GLN A 65 -38.67 31.19 -27.39
CA GLN A 65 -38.87 29.94 -26.65
C GLN A 65 -38.10 28.74 -27.24
N ARG A 66 -37.75 28.79 -28.53
CA ARG A 66 -36.92 27.74 -29.20
C ARG A 66 -35.41 27.92 -28.97
N LEU A 67 -34.98 29.08 -28.51
CA LEU A 67 -33.57 29.40 -28.21
C LEU A 67 -33.26 29.36 -26.70
N GLN A 68 -34.24 29.03 -25.86
CA GLN A 68 -34.01 28.79 -24.45
C GLN A 68 -33.39 27.39 -24.26
N PRO A 69 -32.17 27.28 -23.69
CA PRO A 69 -31.68 25.98 -23.27
C PRO A 69 -32.63 25.44 -22.20
N LYS A 70 -33.01 24.18 -22.31
CA LYS A 70 -33.90 23.49 -21.35
C LYS A 70 -33.13 23.34 -20.04
N VAL A 71 -33.21 24.37 -19.19
CA VAL A 71 -32.64 24.35 -17.84
C VAL A 71 -33.56 23.45 -17.01
N ALA A 72 -33.09 22.25 -16.68
CA ALA A 72 -33.67 21.50 -15.60
C ALA A 72 -33.54 22.35 -14.33
N GLU A 73 -34.66 22.67 -13.68
CA GLU A 73 -34.71 23.37 -12.41
C GLU A 73 -33.96 22.56 -11.34
N LEU A 74 -32.67 22.84 -11.17
CA LEU A 74 -31.94 22.52 -9.95
C LEU A 74 -31.81 23.82 -9.18
N LYS A 75 -32.65 23.94 -8.14
CA LYS A 75 -32.54 24.92 -7.06
C LYS A 75 -31.06 25.11 -6.72
N ARG A 76 -30.57 26.35 -6.70
CA ARG A 76 -29.18 26.68 -6.33
C ARG A 76 -28.80 25.95 -5.03
N PRO A 77 -27.59 25.33 -4.99
CA PRO A 77 -26.74 25.63 -3.85
C PRO A 77 -25.32 25.95 -4.32
N VAL A 78 -24.77 27.05 -3.78
CA VAL A 78 -23.37 27.50 -3.90
C VAL A 78 -22.42 26.56 -3.12
N ARG A 79 -22.64 25.23 -3.18
CA ARG A 79 -21.86 24.21 -2.44
C ARG A 79 -21.32 23.08 -3.31
N SER A 80 -21.56 23.08 -4.63
CA SER A 80 -21.24 21.93 -5.49
C SER A 80 -19.81 21.92 -6.03
N ILE A 81 -19.17 23.07 -6.26
CA ILE A 81 -17.79 23.11 -6.76
C ILE A 81 -16.83 22.58 -5.68
N TRP A 82 -17.05 22.92 -4.41
CA TRP A 82 -16.29 22.31 -3.30
C TRP A 82 -16.53 20.79 -3.19
N ARG A 83 -17.70 20.26 -3.57
CA ARG A 83 -17.94 18.81 -3.60
C ARG A 83 -17.24 18.13 -4.77
N THR A 84 -17.17 18.74 -5.96
CA THR A 84 -16.39 18.17 -7.08
C THR A 84 -14.88 18.26 -6.86
N TRP A 85 -14.38 19.35 -6.27
CA TRP A 85 -12.97 19.42 -5.83
C TRP A 85 -12.71 18.50 -4.64
N ALA A 86 -13.64 18.34 -3.70
CA ALA A 86 -13.50 17.37 -2.61
C ALA A 86 -13.55 15.93 -3.10
N VAL A 87 -14.38 15.62 -4.11
CA VAL A 87 -14.42 14.29 -4.77
C VAL A 87 -13.15 14.06 -5.58
N ALA A 88 -12.66 15.05 -6.33
CA ALA A 88 -11.38 14.95 -7.04
C ALA A 88 -10.21 14.80 -6.07
N ALA A 89 -10.20 15.54 -4.95
CA ALA A 89 -9.23 15.38 -3.88
C ALA A 89 -9.36 14.01 -3.19
N LEU A 90 -10.57 13.49 -2.98
CA LEU A 90 -10.83 12.14 -2.47
C LEU A 90 -10.33 11.06 -3.43
N VAL A 91 -10.49 11.25 -4.74
CA VAL A 91 -9.97 10.33 -5.76
C VAL A 91 -8.45 10.41 -5.82
N VAL A 92 -7.85 11.60 -5.74
CA VAL A 92 -6.39 11.76 -5.67
C VAL A 92 -5.83 11.18 -4.37
N ILE A 93 -6.50 11.37 -3.23
CA ILE A 93 -6.12 10.76 -1.94
C ILE A 93 -6.30 9.24 -2.01
N ALA A 94 -7.42 8.74 -2.54
CA ALA A 94 -7.68 7.30 -2.68
C ALA A 94 -6.71 6.62 -3.66
N VAL A 95 -6.33 7.30 -4.74
CA VAL A 95 -5.31 6.84 -5.70
C VAL A 95 -3.92 6.95 -5.08
N SER A 96 -3.61 8.00 -4.33
CA SER A 96 -2.32 8.14 -3.63
C SER A 96 -2.17 7.10 -2.53
N VAL A 97 -3.23 6.86 -1.76
CA VAL A 97 -3.33 5.77 -0.78
C VAL A 97 -3.30 4.41 -1.48
N GLY A 98 -3.94 4.24 -2.63
CA GLY A 98 -3.91 2.96 -3.36
C GLY A 98 -2.57 2.66 -4.04
N VAL A 99 -1.82 3.69 -4.45
CA VAL A 99 -0.54 3.55 -5.17
C VAL A 99 0.66 3.55 -4.21
N TYR A 100 0.61 4.33 -3.12
CA TYR A 100 1.69 4.41 -2.11
C TYR A 100 1.36 3.69 -0.80
N GLY A 101 0.09 3.37 -0.54
CA GLY A 101 -0.39 2.62 0.61
C GLY A 101 -0.86 1.21 0.22
N GLY A 102 0.01 0.42 -0.41
CA GLY A 102 -0.19 -1.04 -0.42
C GLY A 102 -0.25 -1.57 1.02
N PRO A 103 -0.75 -2.79 1.31
CA PRO A 103 -1.00 -3.31 2.66
C PRO A 103 0.15 -3.16 3.69
N GLY A 104 1.38 -2.89 3.23
CA GLY A 104 2.50 -2.44 4.06
C GLY A 104 2.27 -1.12 4.82
N TRP A 105 1.57 -0.09 4.31
CA TRP A 105 1.43 1.18 5.04
C TRP A 105 0.68 1.07 6.37
N TRP A 106 -0.32 0.20 6.47
CA TRP A 106 -1.00 -0.08 7.74
C TRP A 106 -0.08 -0.81 8.72
N ILE A 107 0.80 -1.67 8.21
CA ILE A 107 1.83 -2.36 9.00
C ILE A 107 2.88 -1.34 9.44
N ASP A 108 3.39 -0.49 8.55
CA ASP A 108 4.39 0.54 8.83
C ASP A 108 3.89 1.56 9.86
N MET A 109 2.59 1.86 9.88
CA MET A 109 2.00 2.74 10.90
C MET A 109 1.78 2.08 12.26
N GLN A 110 1.72 0.74 12.32
CA GLN A 110 1.49 -0.02 13.56
C GLN A 110 2.78 -0.66 14.11
N ALA A 111 3.80 -0.83 13.28
CA ALA A 111 5.04 -1.48 13.64
C ALA A 111 5.93 -0.55 14.47
N ASP A 112 6.34 -1.02 15.64
CA ASP A 112 7.38 -0.37 16.42
C ASP A 112 8.78 -0.72 15.88
N TYR A 113 8.91 -1.92 15.30
CA TYR A 113 10.15 -2.38 14.69
C TYR A 113 9.89 -3.10 13.37
N GLN A 114 10.77 -2.86 12.40
CA GLN A 114 10.70 -3.48 11.07
C GLN A 114 12.09 -3.72 10.48
N THR A 115 12.16 -4.69 9.57
CA THR A 115 13.33 -4.95 8.73
C THR A 115 12.97 -4.77 7.26
N LEU A 116 13.90 -4.19 6.51
CA LEU A 116 13.77 -4.15 5.06
C LEU A 116 13.98 -5.54 4.45
N ARG A 117 13.64 -5.67 3.17
CA ARG A 117 13.95 -6.88 2.43
C ARG A 117 15.47 -7.09 2.33
N GLY A 118 15.92 -8.28 2.70
CA GLY A 118 17.33 -8.68 2.78
C GLY A 118 18.00 -8.29 4.10
N GLU A 119 17.29 -7.66 5.03
CA GLU A 119 17.82 -7.25 6.32
C GLU A 119 17.41 -8.26 7.41
N VAL A 120 18.37 -8.67 8.23
CA VAL A 120 18.13 -9.38 9.48
C VAL A 120 18.62 -8.49 10.61
N ARG A 121 17.81 -8.29 11.65
CA ARG A 121 18.12 -7.35 12.73
C ARG A 121 17.79 -7.94 14.09
N GLN A 122 18.71 -7.79 15.04
CA GLN A 122 18.49 -8.11 16.45
C GLN A 122 18.05 -6.85 17.21
N ILE A 123 17.02 -7.00 18.04
CA ILE A 123 16.39 -5.91 18.81
C ILE A 123 16.24 -6.35 20.27
N ALA A 124 16.67 -5.49 21.19
CA ALA A 124 16.37 -5.65 22.61
C ALA A 124 15.01 -5.01 22.92
N LEU A 125 14.12 -5.78 23.54
CA LEU A 125 12.80 -5.31 23.96
C LEU A 125 12.84 -4.66 25.35
N PRO A 126 11.85 -3.80 25.70
CA PRO A 126 11.83 -3.10 26.98
C PRO A 126 11.76 -4.00 28.22
N ASP A 127 11.33 -5.25 28.09
CA ASP A 127 11.27 -6.24 29.17
C ASP A 127 12.56 -7.05 29.31
N GLY A 128 13.61 -6.72 28.56
CA GLY A 128 14.89 -7.45 28.54
C GLY A 128 14.90 -8.67 27.63
N SER A 129 13.77 -9.02 27.01
CA SER A 129 13.71 -10.05 25.96
C SER A 129 14.48 -9.59 24.71
N GLN A 130 14.93 -10.53 23.90
CA GLN A 130 15.57 -10.24 22.60
C GLN A 130 14.73 -10.81 21.46
N VAL A 131 14.69 -10.08 20.35
CA VAL A 131 14.04 -10.50 19.11
C VAL A 131 15.02 -10.41 17.95
N ASP A 132 15.21 -11.51 17.25
CA ASP A 132 15.81 -11.48 15.93
C ASP A 132 14.67 -11.39 14.91
N LEU A 133 14.62 -10.30 14.14
CA LEU A 133 13.69 -10.11 13.03
C LEU A 133 14.36 -10.56 11.73
N ASP A 134 13.67 -11.43 11.01
CA ASP A 134 14.10 -11.92 9.72
C ASP A 134 13.73 -10.93 8.61
N SER A 135 14.12 -11.18 7.36
CA SER A 135 13.87 -10.29 6.22
C SER A 135 12.40 -9.94 6.00
N GLY A 136 12.11 -8.64 5.82
CA GLY A 136 10.78 -8.13 5.54
C GLY A 136 9.77 -8.40 6.65
N SER A 137 10.20 -8.30 7.90
CA SER A 137 9.38 -8.58 9.08
C SER A 137 9.04 -7.31 9.83
N ALA A 138 7.88 -7.31 10.48
CA ALA A 138 7.41 -6.19 11.27
C ALA A 138 6.72 -6.68 12.54
N ILE A 139 7.01 -6.02 13.66
CA ILE A 139 6.40 -6.29 14.96
C ILE A 139 5.87 -5.02 15.62
N ALA A 140 4.82 -5.18 16.41
CA ALA A 140 4.25 -4.13 17.26
C ALA A 140 4.22 -4.61 18.72
N LEU A 141 4.58 -3.73 19.64
CA LEU A 141 4.50 -3.96 21.07
C LEU A 141 3.14 -3.51 21.60
N ALA A 142 2.46 -4.41 22.29
CA ALA A 142 1.17 -4.16 22.94
C ALA A 142 1.26 -4.47 24.44
N TYR A 143 2.34 -4.01 25.09
CA TYR A 143 2.60 -4.27 26.50
C TYR A 143 1.54 -3.57 27.36
N SER A 144 1.09 -4.25 28.41
CA SER A 144 0.09 -3.73 29.33
C SER A 144 0.50 -4.03 30.78
N GLY A 145 -0.33 -3.61 31.74
CA GLY A 145 -0.14 -4.00 33.14
C GLY A 145 -0.31 -5.51 33.41
N SER A 146 -0.94 -6.26 32.50
CA SER A 146 -1.23 -7.68 32.67
C SER A 146 -0.40 -8.62 31.80
N GLU A 147 0.16 -8.15 30.68
CA GLU A 147 0.90 -9.00 29.73
C GLU A 147 1.99 -8.24 28.96
N ARG A 148 3.02 -8.98 28.52
CA ARG A 148 4.04 -8.53 27.56
C ARG A 148 3.69 -9.10 26.19
N LYS A 149 2.79 -8.42 25.47
CA LYS A 149 2.30 -8.89 24.18
C LYS A 149 3.07 -8.24 23.03
N VAL A 150 3.53 -9.06 22.09
CA VAL A 150 4.10 -8.65 20.81
C VAL A 150 3.18 -9.15 19.69
N ARG A 151 2.87 -8.32 18.70
CA ARG A 151 2.17 -8.74 17.48
C ARG A 151 3.18 -8.88 16.35
N LEU A 152 3.23 -10.04 15.71
CA LEU A 152 3.94 -10.25 14.47
C LEU A 152 3.03 -9.87 13.31
N LEU A 153 3.28 -8.70 12.71
CA LEU A 153 2.46 -8.16 11.63
C LEU A 153 2.82 -8.77 10.28
N SER A 154 4.10 -9.07 10.06
CA SER A 154 4.59 -9.71 8.84
C SER A 154 5.93 -10.42 9.06
N GLY A 155 6.26 -11.33 8.14
CA GLY A 155 7.54 -12.03 8.12
C GLY A 155 7.70 -13.05 9.25
N ALA A 156 8.88 -13.08 9.86
CA ALA A 156 9.22 -14.04 10.90
C ALA A 156 10.10 -13.40 11.97
N ALA A 157 9.94 -13.89 13.20
CA ALA A 157 10.68 -13.43 14.35
C ALA A 157 11.10 -14.60 15.23
N TYR A 158 12.30 -14.51 15.78
CA TYR A 158 12.81 -15.42 16.81
C TYR A 158 12.87 -14.67 18.13
N PHE A 159 12.32 -15.26 19.19
CA PHE A 159 12.20 -14.66 20.50
C PHE A 159 13.06 -15.42 21.51
N THR A 160 13.94 -14.68 22.19
CA THR A 160 14.63 -15.12 23.40
C THR A 160 14.00 -14.38 24.57
N VAL A 161 13.08 -15.05 25.28
CA VAL A 161 12.22 -14.39 26.26
C VAL A 161 12.91 -14.24 27.60
N ALA A 162 12.92 -13.03 28.14
CA ALA A 162 13.40 -12.77 29.49
C ALA A 162 12.57 -13.55 30.53
N PRO A 163 13.23 -14.24 31.47
CA PRO A 163 12.55 -15.07 32.46
C PRO A 163 11.68 -14.22 33.38
N VAL A 164 10.56 -14.80 33.79
CA VAL A 164 9.64 -14.21 34.77
C VAL A 164 10.32 -14.28 36.14
N THR A 165 10.93 -13.18 36.58
CA THR A 165 11.68 -13.11 37.84
C THR A 165 11.38 -11.82 38.60
N GLY A 166 11.46 -11.89 39.94
CA GLY A 166 11.29 -10.72 40.81
C GLY A 166 9.94 -10.03 40.63
N SER A 167 9.98 -8.78 40.15
CA SER A 167 8.81 -7.92 39.93
C SER A 167 8.07 -8.19 38.62
N GLU A 168 8.67 -8.90 37.68
CA GLU A 168 8.06 -9.20 36.39
C GLU A 168 7.28 -10.51 36.49
N THR A 169 5.94 -10.41 36.56
CA THR A 169 5.02 -11.56 36.64
C THR A 169 4.19 -11.73 35.36
N ARG A 170 4.30 -10.79 34.41
CA ARG A 170 3.45 -10.76 33.22
C ARG A 170 3.88 -11.84 32.22
N PRO A 171 2.95 -12.64 31.66
CA PRO A 171 3.28 -13.59 30.62
C PRO A 171 3.73 -12.88 29.34
N PHE A 172 4.70 -13.47 28.66
CA PHE A 172 5.10 -13.05 27.32
C PHE A 172 4.27 -13.76 26.27
N ARG A 173 3.66 -13.01 25.35
CA ARG A 173 2.77 -13.53 24.32
C ARG A 173 3.11 -12.96 22.96
N VAL A 174 3.11 -13.80 21.93
CA VAL A 174 3.24 -13.41 20.55
C VAL A 174 1.95 -13.72 19.82
N GLU A 175 1.31 -12.68 19.27
CA GLU A 175 0.11 -12.77 18.46
C GLU A 175 0.50 -12.74 16.99
N ALA A 176 -0.01 -13.68 16.20
CA ALA A 176 0.17 -13.72 14.74
C ALA A 176 -1.12 -14.27 14.11
N ASN A 177 -1.68 -13.55 13.14
CA ASN A 177 -3.02 -13.84 12.61
C ASN A 177 -4.03 -14.06 13.75
N ASN A 178 -4.72 -15.20 13.77
CA ASN A 178 -5.71 -15.56 14.78
C ASN A 178 -5.15 -16.47 15.90
N GLY A 179 -3.83 -16.53 16.05
CA GLY A 179 -3.15 -17.36 17.04
C GLY A 179 -2.35 -16.54 18.05
N VAL A 180 -2.28 -17.06 19.28
CA VAL A 180 -1.48 -16.51 20.37
C VAL A 180 -0.55 -17.59 20.89
N THR A 181 0.74 -17.28 20.89
CA THR A 181 1.82 -18.12 21.42
C THR A 181 2.30 -17.53 22.74
N GLN A 182 2.01 -18.21 23.85
CA GLN A 182 2.49 -17.82 25.17
C GLN A 182 3.78 -18.55 25.49
N ALA A 183 4.84 -17.79 25.80
CA ALA A 183 6.10 -18.34 26.27
C ALA A 183 5.96 -18.82 27.73
N LEU A 184 6.60 -19.95 28.04
CA LEU A 184 6.75 -20.46 29.41
C LEU A 184 8.19 -20.26 29.94
N GLY A 185 8.91 -19.25 29.39
CA GLY A 185 10.30 -18.91 29.73
C GLY A 185 11.32 -19.44 28.70
N THR A 186 11.13 -19.12 27.42
CA THR A 186 11.60 -19.99 26.32
C THR A 186 12.26 -19.26 25.16
N GLU A 187 12.89 -20.06 24.30
CA GLU A 187 13.36 -19.64 22.99
C GLU A 187 12.51 -20.30 21.90
N PHE A 188 11.93 -19.49 21.01
CA PHE A 188 11.03 -19.98 19.95
C PHE A 188 10.96 -19.01 18.77
N SER A 189 10.55 -19.52 17.61
CA SER A 189 10.25 -18.70 16.43
C SER A 189 8.76 -18.71 16.10
N VAL A 190 8.30 -17.61 15.51
CA VAL A 190 6.96 -17.47 14.92
C VAL A 190 7.15 -16.91 13.51
N ALA A 191 6.57 -17.56 12.51
CA ALA A 191 6.72 -17.17 11.12
C ALA A 191 5.38 -17.20 10.37
N HIS A 192 5.04 -16.10 9.72
CA HIS A 192 4.00 -16.10 8.69
C HIS A 192 4.52 -16.87 7.48
N VAL A 193 3.75 -17.87 7.07
CA VAL A 193 4.01 -18.66 5.86
C VAL A 193 2.86 -18.47 4.87
N ALA A 194 3.03 -18.95 3.64
CA ALA A 194 2.03 -18.78 2.58
C ALA A 194 0.62 -19.25 2.98
N GLN A 195 0.53 -20.24 3.88
CA GLN A 195 -0.73 -20.83 4.33
C GLN A 195 -0.79 -20.94 5.86
N GLY A 196 -0.70 -19.83 6.58
CA GLY A 196 -0.89 -19.80 8.03
C GLY A 196 0.37 -19.38 8.77
N VAL A 197 0.60 -19.96 9.94
CA VAL A 197 1.71 -19.61 10.82
C VAL A 197 2.40 -20.85 11.34
N ASP A 198 3.73 -20.84 11.27
CA ASP A 198 4.59 -21.84 11.87
C ASP A 198 5.19 -21.33 13.18
N ILE A 199 5.26 -22.22 14.18
CA ILE A 199 5.90 -21.99 15.47
C ILE A 199 6.92 -23.09 15.68
N SER A 200 8.15 -22.75 16.03
CA SER A 200 9.22 -23.71 16.30
C SER A 200 9.85 -23.44 17.67
N VAL A 201 9.94 -24.45 18.54
CA VAL A 201 10.42 -24.29 19.91
C VAL A 201 11.84 -24.84 20.05
N HIS A 202 12.76 -23.99 20.45
CA HIS A 202 14.17 -24.33 20.60
C HIS A 202 14.57 -24.65 22.03
N GLN A 203 13.93 -24.03 23.02
CA GLN A 203 14.18 -24.30 24.43
C GLN A 203 12.89 -24.30 25.23
N HIS A 204 12.72 -25.27 26.14
CA HIS A 204 11.56 -25.42 27.03
C HIS A 204 10.22 -25.70 26.30
N SER A 205 9.17 -24.90 26.48
CA SER A 205 7.87 -25.09 25.81
C SER A 205 7.04 -23.81 25.66
N VAL A 206 6.18 -23.76 24.65
CA VAL A 206 5.20 -22.68 24.48
C VAL A 206 3.78 -23.25 24.47
N ARG A 207 2.80 -22.44 24.87
CA ARG A 207 1.38 -22.74 24.68
C ARG A 207 0.85 -21.95 23.50
N VAL A 208 0.34 -22.65 22.50
CA VAL A 208 -0.30 -22.07 21.31
C VAL A 208 -1.81 -22.19 21.48
N SER A 209 -2.53 -21.10 21.31
CA SER A 209 -3.99 -21.05 21.36
C SER A 209 -4.54 -20.26 20.19
N LEU A 210 -5.63 -20.72 19.58
CA LEU A 210 -6.34 -19.97 18.55
C LEU A 210 -7.46 -19.12 19.15
N GLU A 211 -7.84 -18.04 18.48
CA GLU A 211 -9.03 -17.25 18.79
C GLU A 211 -10.26 -18.14 18.92
N GLY A 212 -11.06 -17.91 19.98
CA GLY A 212 -12.14 -18.80 20.41
C GLY A 212 -11.76 -19.76 21.54
N GLY A 213 -10.46 -19.91 21.86
CA GLY A 213 -9.97 -20.46 23.13
C GLY A 213 -10.18 -21.96 23.37
N GLU A 214 -11.04 -22.65 22.62
CA GLU A 214 -11.34 -24.07 22.81
C GLU A 214 -10.18 -25.00 22.40
N ARG A 215 -9.27 -24.53 21.54
CA ARG A 215 -8.12 -25.30 21.06
C ARG A 215 -6.82 -24.65 21.51
N SER A 216 -6.11 -25.37 22.38
CA SER A 216 -4.74 -25.04 22.76
C SER A 216 -3.84 -26.26 22.71
N LEU A 217 -2.57 -26.04 22.39
CA LEU A 217 -1.55 -27.07 22.29
C LEU A 217 -0.30 -26.58 23.02
N VAL A 218 0.32 -27.44 23.82
CA VAL A 218 1.66 -27.18 24.34
C VAL A 218 2.66 -27.79 23.35
N VAL A 219 3.56 -26.96 22.86
CA VAL A 219 4.64 -27.35 21.94
C VAL A 219 5.91 -27.38 22.77
N ALA A 220 6.49 -28.56 22.91
CA ALA A 220 7.71 -28.77 23.69
C ALA A 220 8.97 -28.49 22.86
N GLU A 221 10.11 -28.54 23.54
CA GLU A 221 11.42 -28.39 22.92
C GLU A 221 11.60 -29.35 21.75
N ARG A 222 12.22 -28.87 20.67
CA ARG A 222 12.45 -29.63 19.44
C ARG A 222 11.17 -30.04 18.70
N GLN A 223 10.04 -29.44 19.05
CA GLN A 223 8.78 -29.58 18.35
C GLN A 223 8.41 -28.28 17.65
N ALA A 224 7.51 -28.40 16.68
CA ALA A 224 6.90 -27.27 16.02
C ALA A 224 5.38 -27.42 16.04
N ALA A 225 4.68 -26.35 15.72
CA ALA A 225 3.26 -26.38 15.43
C ALA A 225 2.97 -25.53 14.20
N HIS A 226 1.93 -25.92 13.49
CA HIS A 226 1.40 -25.17 12.37
C HIS A 226 -0.08 -24.91 12.62
N TYR A 227 -0.54 -23.69 12.32
CA TYR A 227 -1.95 -23.39 12.29
C TYR A 227 -2.38 -22.54 11.10
N GLN A 228 -3.59 -22.83 10.63
CA GLN A 228 -4.25 -22.15 9.54
C GLN A 228 -5.76 -22.13 9.80
N GLY A 229 -6.35 -20.94 9.93
CA GLY A 229 -7.75 -20.82 10.35
C GLY A 229 -7.97 -21.46 11.72
N GLN A 230 -8.88 -22.44 11.82
CA GLN A 230 -9.15 -23.15 13.08
C GLN A 230 -8.36 -24.46 13.25
N ALA A 231 -7.53 -24.83 12.26
CA ALA A 231 -6.70 -26.02 12.36
C ALA A 231 -5.41 -25.68 13.11
N LEU A 232 -5.12 -26.42 14.18
CA LEU A 232 -3.88 -26.35 14.95
C LEU A 232 -3.33 -27.76 15.10
N GLN A 233 -2.09 -27.98 14.67
CA GLN A 233 -1.47 -29.30 14.69
C GLN A 233 0.00 -29.23 15.09
N LEU A 234 0.47 -30.26 15.80
CA LEU A 234 1.88 -30.45 16.09
C LEU A 234 2.60 -30.92 14.82
N THR A 235 3.76 -30.35 14.56
CA THR A 235 4.65 -30.70 13.45
C THR A 235 6.06 -30.96 14.00
N ARG A 236 6.98 -31.34 13.11
CA ARG A 236 8.39 -31.55 13.47
C ARG A 236 9.16 -30.27 13.18
N GLN A 237 9.93 -29.79 14.16
CA GLN A 237 10.91 -28.73 13.97
C GLN A 237 11.93 -29.15 12.91
N LYS A 238 12.22 -28.25 11.97
CA LYS A 238 13.27 -28.47 10.97
C LYS A 238 14.51 -27.69 11.40
N THR A 239 15.68 -28.24 11.10
CA THR A 239 16.96 -27.53 11.32
C THR A 239 17.06 -26.23 10.52
N SER A 240 16.22 -26.06 9.48
CA SER A 240 16.13 -24.85 8.67
C SER A 240 15.41 -23.68 9.35
N ASP A 241 14.59 -23.93 10.39
CA ASP A 241 13.65 -22.94 10.94
C ASP A 241 14.34 -21.68 11.50
N ASP A 242 15.59 -21.81 11.94
CA ASP A 242 16.39 -20.74 12.54
C ASP A 242 17.71 -20.45 11.80
N ALA A 243 17.95 -21.12 10.67
CA ALA A 243 19.23 -21.04 9.95
C ALA A 243 19.54 -19.62 9.47
N TRP A 244 18.50 -18.83 9.18
CA TRP A 244 18.61 -17.44 8.72
C TRP A 244 19.27 -16.54 9.76
N ARG A 245 19.12 -16.85 11.07
CA ARG A 245 19.79 -16.11 12.16
C ARG A 245 21.31 -16.20 12.06
N ARG A 246 21.81 -17.31 11.49
CA ARG A 246 23.23 -17.58 11.27
C ARG A 246 23.69 -17.19 9.86
N GLY A 247 22.83 -16.52 9.08
CA GLY A 247 23.15 -16.08 7.72
C GLY A 247 22.97 -17.15 6.65
N TRP A 248 22.22 -18.21 6.92
CA TRP A 248 22.02 -19.32 5.98
C TRP A 248 20.55 -19.53 5.61
N LEU A 249 20.28 -19.85 4.35
CA LEU A 249 19.01 -20.38 3.87
C LEU A 249 19.20 -21.87 3.56
N VAL A 250 18.45 -22.73 4.24
CA VAL A 250 18.53 -24.19 4.06
C VAL A 250 17.28 -24.66 3.32
N ILE A 251 17.49 -25.25 2.15
CA ILE A 251 16.44 -25.80 1.31
C ILE A 251 16.66 -27.32 1.25
N ASP A 252 15.69 -28.12 1.70
CA ASP A 252 15.76 -29.60 1.68
C ASP A 252 14.64 -30.19 0.82
N ARG A 253 15.01 -30.67 -0.38
CA ARG A 253 14.13 -31.40 -1.31
C ARG A 253 12.78 -30.74 -1.55
N GLN A 254 12.78 -29.41 -1.70
CA GLN A 254 11.58 -28.62 -1.97
C GLN A 254 11.43 -28.34 -3.47
N PRO A 255 10.18 -28.24 -3.98
CA PRO A 255 9.93 -27.75 -5.34
C PRO A 255 10.61 -26.39 -5.57
N LEU A 256 11.22 -26.21 -6.75
CA LEU A 256 11.90 -24.98 -7.12
C LEU A 256 11.04 -23.73 -6.88
N ALA A 257 9.74 -23.80 -7.13
CA ALA A 257 8.83 -22.70 -6.86
C ALA A 257 8.88 -22.25 -5.38
N GLN A 258 8.82 -23.17 -4.43
CA GLN A 258 8.87 -22.88 -2.99
C GLN A 258 10.27 -22.42 -2.55
N ALA A 259 11.31 -22.98 -3.16
CA ALA A 259 12.69 -22.55 -2.92
C ALA A 259 12.93 -21.10 -3.37
N LEU A 260 12.40 -20.73 -4.54
CA LEU A 260 12.49 -19.36 -5.06
C LEU A 260 11.65 -18.38 -4.25
N GLU A 261 10.48 -18.77 -3.74
CA GLU A 261 9.70 -17.95 -2.81
C GLU A 261 10.52 -17.58 -1.56
N GLN A 262 11.22 -18.54 -0.97
CA GLN A 262 12.12 -18.28 0.16
C GLN A 262 13.31 -17.41 -0.22
N LEU A 263 13.96 -17.65 -1.37
CA LEU A 263 15.06 -16.80 -1.85
C LEU A 263 14.60 -15.37 -2.13
N ASN A 264 13.44 -15.18 -2.74
CA ASN A 264 12.86 -13.88 -3.05
C ASN A 264 12.59 -13.04 -1.80
N ARG A 265 12.43 -13.68 -0.64
CA ARG A 265 12.34 -12.99 0.64
C ARG A 265 13.59 -12.19 0.97
N TYR A 266 14.76 -12.63 0.53
CA TYR A 266 16.04 -11.96 0.84
C TYR A 266 16.60 -11.17 -0.35
N ARG A 267 16.06 -11.34 -1.55
CA ARG A 267 16.53 -10.66 -2.77
C ARG A 267 15.74 -9.40 -3.09
N ARG A 268 16.45 -8.37 -3.56
CA ARG A 268 15.84 -7.14 -4.10
C ARG A 268 15.05 -7.40 -5.38
N THR A 269 15.55 -8.29 -6.23
CA THR A 269 14.93 -8.67 -7.50
C THR A 269 14.19 -10.00 -7.36
N ASN A 270 12.92 -10.03 -7.72
CA ASN A 270 12.15 -11.27 -7.67
C ASN A 270 12.58 -12.23 -8.79
N VAL A 271 12.70 -13.51 -8.48
CA VAL A 271 12.84 -14.58 -9.46
C VAL A 271 11.54 -15.31 -9.61
N VAL A 272 11.09 -15.47 -10.84
CA VAL A 272 9.90 -16.26 -11.17
C VAL A 272 10.31 -17.33 -12.16
N VAL A 273 9.95 -18.57 -11.85
CA VAL A 273 10.07 -19.67 -12.81
C VAL A 273 8.81 -19.71 -13.68
N LEU A 274 8.97 -19.72 -15.00
CA LEU A 274 7.85 -19.75 -15.94
C LEU A 274 7.46 -21.18 -16.31
N ASN A 275 8.48 -22.01 -16.55
CA ASN A 275 8.32 -23.38 -17.03
C ASN A 275 7.68 -24.29 -15.96
N PRO A 276 6.45 -24.82 -16.19
CA PRO A 276 5.72 -25.65 -15.22
C PRO A 276 6.49 -26.89 -14.76
N THR A 277 7.27 -27.50 -15.65
CA THR A 277 8.09 -28.68 -15.35
C THR A 277 9.24 -28.32 -14.42
N LEU A 278 9.90 -27.18 -14.66
CA LEU A 278 10.95 -26.69 -13.77
C LEU A 278 10.41 -26.32 -12.37
N LYS A 279 9.19 -25.76 -12.27
CA LYS A 279 8.58 -25.41 -10.96
C LYS A 279 8.58 -26.57 -9.96
N GLN A 280 8.37 -27.78 -10.46
CA GLN A 280 8.21 -28.98 -9.65
C GLN A 280 9.52 -29.71 -9.38
N ARG A 281 10.62 -29.33 -10.06
CA ARG A 281 11.94 -29.93 -9.82
C ARG A 281 12.35 -29.65 -8.39
N LYS A 282 12.76 -30.69 -7.68
CA LYS A 282 13.22 -30.56 -6.30
C LYS A 282 14.65 -30.05 -6.28
N VAL A 283 14.90 -29.07 -5.42
CA VAL A 283 16.23 -28.53 -5.15
C VAL A 283 16.57 -28.73 -3.68
N SER A 284 17.86 -28.93 -3.41
CA SER A 284 18.41 -28.98 -2.07
C SER A 284 19.69 -28.18 -2.04
N GLY A 285 19.97 -27.50 -0.94
CA GLY A 285 21.17 -26.71 -0.80
C GLY A 285 21.17 -25.85 0.47
N VAL A 286 22.36 -25.42 0.85
CA VAL A 286 22.57 -24.43 1.91
C VAL A 286 23.20 -23.21 1.26
N PHE A 287 22.51 -22.08 1.35
CA PHE A 287 22.88 -20.85 0.66
C PHE A 287 23.18 -19.76 1.68
N ALA A 288 24.29 -19.04 1.50
CA ALA A 288 24.59 -17.89 2.36
C ALA A 288 23.69 -16.71 1.98
N LEU A 289 23.04 -16.09 2.96
CA LEU A 289 22.17 -14.92 2.75
C LEU A 289 22.93 -13.70 2.23
N ASN A 290 24.25 -13.65 2.44
CA ASN A 290 25.13 -12.60 1.90
C ASN A 290 25.60 -12.88 0.45
N ASN A 291 25.31 -14.06 -0.13
CA ASN A 291 25.70 -14.44 -1.49
C ASN A 291 24.55 -15.15 -2.24
N LEU A 292 23.44 -14.44 -2.39
CA LEU A 292 22.25 -14.97 -3.08
C LEU A 292 22.44 -15.08 -4.60
N GLU A 293 23.33 -14.31 -5.21
CA GLU A 293 23.67 -14.46 -6.64
C GLU A 293 24.36 -15.80 -6.90
N GLY A 294 25.30 -16.20 -6.03
CA GLY A 294 25.93 -17.52 -6.11
C GLY A 294 24.92 -18.66 -5.96
N ALA A 295 23.94 -18.51 -5.07
CA ALA A 295 22.86 -19.48 -4.91
C ALA A 295 22.05 -19.68 -6.21
N MET A 296 21.71 -18.58 -6.88
CA MET A 296 20.99 -18.63 -8.15
C MET A 296 21.81 -19.26 -9.26
N GLN A 297 23.10 -18.96 -9.33
CA GLN A 297 23.99 -19.55 -10.32
C GLN A 297 24.08 -21.07 -10.12
N ALA A 298 24.20 -21.54 -8.88
CA ALA A 298 24.20 -22.96 -8.56
C ALA A 298 22.89 -23.65 -8.95
N ILE A 299 21.73 -23.06 -8.60
CA ILE A 299 20.42 -23.61 -8.98
C ILE A 299 20.26 -23.70 -10.49
N ARG A 300 20.70 -22.69 -11.24
CA ARG A 300 20.64 -22.70 -12.71
C ARG A 300 21.50 -23.78 -13.33
N GLN A 301 22.73 -23.96 -12.83
CA GLN A 301 23.65 -24.98 -13.32
C GLN A 301 23.10 -26.38 -13.06
N GLU A 302 22.63 -26.65 -11.83
CA GLU A 302 22.05 -27.94 -11.43
C GLU A 302 20.83 -28.32 -12.26
N LEU A 303 19.98 -27.34 -12.57
CA LEU A 303 18.73 -27.55 -13.32
C LEU A 303 18.87 -27.36 -14.83
N SER A 304 20.06 -26.98 -15.31
CA SER A 304 20.30 -26.58 -16.71
C SER A 304 19.26 -25.58 -17.22
N ALA A 305 18.94 -24.58 -16.38
CA ALA A 305 17.89 -23.61 -16.64
C ALA A 305 18.45 -22.27 -17.17
N ASP A 306 17.78 -21.72 -18.16
CA ASP A 306 18.10 -20.41 -18.71
C ASP A 306 17.51 -19.29 -17.85
N GLN A 307 18.10 -18.09 -17.93
CA GLN A 307 17.57 -16.91 -17.27
C GLN A 307 17.43 -15.73 -18.21
N LEU A 308 16.35 -14.97 -18.02
CA LEU A 308 16.15 -13.66 -18.61
C LEU A 308 15.93 -12.64 -17.50
N THR A 309 16.83 -11.66 -17.39
CA THR A 309 16.73 -10.58 -16.39
C THR A 309 16.12 -9.35 -17.03
N LEU A 310 15.03 -8.87 -16.45
CA LEU A 310 14.35 -7.62 -16.79
C LEU A 310 14.45 -6.66 -15.59
N PRO A 311 14.18 -5.35 -15.75
CA PRO A 311 14.13 -4.44 -14.62
C PRO A 311 13.16 -4.93 -13.53
N GLY A 312 13.68 -5.22 -12.34
CA GLY A 312 12.89 -5.66 -11.18
C GLY A 312 12.50 -7.15 -11.12
N ILE A 313 12.70 -7.94 -12.18
CA ILE A 313 12.34 -9.37 -12.22
C ILE A 313 13.35 -10.21 -13.01
N THR A 314 13.63 -11.43 -12.53
CA THR A 314 14.39 -12.45 -13.25
C THR A 314 13.49 -13.63 -13.55
N LEU A 315 13.50 -14.09 -14.79
CA LEU A 315 12.69 -15.22 -15.25
C LEU A 315 13.60 -16.43 -15.44
N LEU A 316 13.20 -17.58 -14.89
CA LEU A 316 13.82 -18.88 -15.15
C LEU A 316 12.94 -19.72 -16.08
N TYR A 317 13.50 -20.29 -17.14
CA TYR A 317 12.77 -21.11 -18.12
C TYR A 317 13.53 -22.35 -18.58
#